data_AF-A0A0D0X7G2-F1
#
_entry.id   AF-A0A0D0X7G2-F1
#
_cell.length_a   1.000
_cell.length_b   1.000
_cell.length_c   1.000
_cell.angle_alpha   90.00
_cell.angle_beta   90.00
_cell.angle_gamma   90.00
#
_symmetry.space_group_name_H-M   'P 1'
#
loop_
_entity.id
_entity.type
_entity.pdbx_description
1 polymer ?
#
loop_
_entity_poly.entity_id
_entity_poly.type
_entity_poly.pdbx_seq_one_letter_code
_entity_poly.pdbx_strand_id
1 'polypeptide(L)'
;MARRPLVVGYYGMENVGDNAFCVVMDWATRVYWGAEEPVFAAPPMVDLPPERTGMDPRWYRSRGTADRAGWVLNKAALLRRSTMLVFGGGSVFREMGPLSEKKVFSLFSGVSGHPMAAVGVSVGPFVSAASERRLLRVLRRVAFIGVRDIASAEVLERAGYPGVLVPAGDLAGLLPEALGEPVPPRRPRPTGRARLGVTLLGVDHEAADADVRRREDALVEGVRTLVRAEPVDVTVFVFNTHPLHGDERVGERLRAAVAGHCDVRVVTARDGVRACWDEMKRCDLGLHMRLHGAVFAYLAGVPFTLVPYQQKCDDFLDEIGQPAALRTPRVPGDAAAVTRTLTGLLTTEEVPELPRAIYAERARRNFTAAPWARG
;
A
#
# COMPACT_ATOMS: atom_id res chain seq x y z
N MET A 1 7.12 -12.42 -23.96
CA MET A 1 6.60 -13.25 -22.85
C MET A 1 5.48 -12.54 -22.06
N ALA A 2 5.63 -11.27 -21.70
CA ALA A 2 4.67 -10.57 -20.84
C ALA A 2 3.58 -9.75 -21.57
N ARG A 3 3.07 -10.21 -22.73
CA ARG A 3 2.11 -9.43 -23.56
C ARG A 3 0.77 -9.18 -22.86
N ARG A 4 0.21 -10.19 -22.17
CA ARG A 4 -1.08 -10.09 -21.47
C ARG A 4 -0.95 -10.65 -20.05
N PRO A 5 -0.32 -9.91 -19.13
CA PRO A 5 -0.14 -10.38 -17.77
C PRO A 5 -1.49 -10.38 -17.04
N LEU A 6 -1.82 -11.50 -16.40
CA LEU A 6 -2.86 -11.54 -15.38
C LEU A 6 -2.24 -11.18 -14.04
N VAL A 7 -2.60 -10.03 -13.51
CA VAL A 7 -2.13 -9.51 -12.23
C VAL A 7 -3.09 -9.92 -11.13
N VAL A 8 -2.53 -10.48 -10.06
CA VAL A 8 -3.26 -10.99 -8.91
C VAL A 8 -2.72 -10.34 -7.65
N GLY A 9 -3.64 -9.89 -6.81
CA GLY A 9 -3.35 -9.23 -5.55
C GLY A 9 -4.62 -9.05 -4.73
N TYR A 10 -4.50 -8.36 -3.59
CA TYR A 10 -5.64 -8.01 -2.76
C TYR A 10 -6.27 -6.69 -3.25
N TYR A 11 -6.92 -6.76 -4.41
CA TYR A 11 -7.40 -5.58 -5.13
C TYR A 11 -8.91 -5.40 -5.05
N GLY A 12 -9.38 -4.16 -5.16
CA GLY A 12 -10.80 -3.82 -5.15
C GLY A 12 -11.47 -3.97 -3.79
N MET A 13 -10.66 -3.95 -2.72
CA MET A 13 -11.10 -4.05 -1.32
C MET A 13 -11.22 -2.67 -0.67
N GLU A 14 -11.58 -1.67 -1.49
CA GLU A 14 -11.83 -0.29 -1.06
C GLU A 14 -10.63 0.33 -0.30
N ASN A 15 -9.39 0.00 -0.73
CA ASN A 15 -8.16 0.42 -0.08
C ASN A 15 -7.22 1.17 -1.05
N VAL A 16 -6.96 2.45 -0.80
CA VAL A 16 -6.10 3.32 -1.62
C VAL A 16 -4.69 2.73 -1.78
N GLY A 17 -4.13 2.17 -0.72
CA GLY A 17 -2.79 1.62 -0.74
C GLY A 17 -2.64 0.44 -1.71
N ASP A 18 -3.56 -0.52 -1.62
CA ASP A 18 -3.55 -1.68 -2.52
C ASP A 18 -3.96 -1.29 -3.96
N ASN A 19 -4.86 -0.31 -4.12
CA ASN A 19 -5.21 0.22 -5.44
C ASN A 19 -4.04 0.98 -6.09
N ALA A 20 -3.16 1.61 -5.32
CA ALA A 20 -1.96 2.25 -5.86
C ALA A 20 -1.05 1.24 -6.55
N PHE A 21 -0.99 -0.01 -6.06
CA PHE A 21 -0.29 -1.08 -6.76
C PHE A 21 -0.93 -1.41 -8.10
N CYS A 22 -2.26 -1.38 -8.22
CA CYS A 22 -2.93 -1.56 -9.52
C CYS A 22 -2.49 -0.50 -10.54
N VAL A 23 -2.48 0.77 -10.13
CA VAL A 23 -2.06 1.90 -10.97
C VAL A 23 -0.61 1.73 -11.43
N VAL A 24 0.29 1.43 -10.48
CA VAL A 24 1.72 1.20 -10.78
C VAL A 24 1.90 0.00 -11.68
N MET A 25 1.24 -1.13 -11.40
CA MET A 25 1.35 -2.35 -12.19
C MET A 25 0.84 -2.16 -13.62
N ASP A 26 -0.30 -1.47 -13.82
CA ASP A 26 -0.83 -1.23 -15.17
C ASP A 26 0.15 -0.41 -16.00
N TRP A 27 0.70 0.65 -15.43
CA TRP A 27 1.68 1.48 -16.12
C TRP A 27 3.01 0.74 -16.33
N ALA A 28 3.62 0.23 -15.26
CA ALA A 28 4.98 -0.31 -15.28
C ALA A 28 5.09 -1.56 -16.15
N THR A 29 4.08 -2.44 -16.17
CA THR A 29 4.12 -3.62 -17.03
C THR A 29 4.01 -3.25 -18.52
N ARG A 30 3.27 -2.19 -18.87
CA ARG A 30 3.24 -1.68 -20.24
C ARG A 30 4.58 -1.05 -20.63
N VAL A 31 5.13 -0.22 -19.74
CA VAL A 31 6.38 0.52 -19.98
C VAL A 31 7.57 -0.42 -20.05
N TYR A 32 7.80 -1.22 -19.01
CA TYR A 32 9.03 -2.00 -18.88
C TYR A 32 8.92 -3.41 -19.44
N TRP A 33 7.74 -4.02 -19.49
CA TRP A 33 7.61 -5.40 -20.00
C TRP A 33 6.95 -5.47 -21.37
N GLY A 34 6.42 -4.34 -21.85
CA GLY A 34 5.73 -4.31 -23.13
C GLY A 34 4.39 -5.00 -23.14
N ALA A 35 3.71 -5.04 -21.99
CA ALA A 35 2.35 -5.52 -21.93
C ALA A 35 1.46 -4.66 -22.84
N GLU A 36 0.58 -5.29 -23.59
CA GLU A 36 -0.44 -4.61 -24.41
C GLU A 36 -1.75 -4.54 -23.61
N GLU A 37 -2.07 -5.64 -22.92
CA GLU A 37 -3.27 -5.75 -22.13
C GLU A 37 -3.04 -6.41 -20.77
N PRO A 38 -2.55 -5.65 -19.77
CA PRO A 38 -2.63 -6.08 -18.38
C PRO A 38 -4.09 -6.31 -17.97
N VAL A 39 -4.36 -7.39 -17.26
CA VAL A 39 -5.69 -7.68 -16.71
C VAL A 39 -5.53 -7.99 -15.22
N PHE A 40 -6.36 -7.39 -14.38
CA PHE A 40 -6.34 -7.55 -12.94
C PHE A 40 -7.47 -8.48 -12.52
N ALA A 41 -7.13 -9.48 -11.69
CA ALA A 41 -8.11 -10.28 -10.97
C ALA A 41 -8.70 -9.46 -9.81
N ALA A 42 -9.49 -8.45 -10.17
CA ALA A 42 -10.09 -7.47 -9.30
C ALA A 42 -11.50 -7.12 -9.81
N PRO A 43 -12.43 -6.68 -8.93
CA PRO A 43 -13.69 -6.10 -9.36
C PRO A 43 -13.43 -4.72 -10.01
N PRO A 44 -14.41 -4.15 -10.72
CA PRO A 44 -14.35 -2.78 -11.22
C PRO A 44 -13.97 -1.80 -10.10
N MET A 45 -13.08 -0.87 -10.41
CA MET A 45 -12.57 0.14 -9.49
C MET A 45 -12.34 1.46 -10.22
N VAL A 46 -12.35 2.56 -9.47
CA VAL A 46 -12.15 3.91 -10.03
C VAL A 46 -10.76 4.12 -10.64
N ASP A 47 -9.78 3.35 -10.16
CA ASP A 47 -8.35 3.53 -10.49
C ASP A 47 -7.93 2.86 -11.81
N LEU A 48 -8.77 2.01 -12.37
CA LEU A 48 -8.47 1.27 -13.59
C LEU A 48 -9.63 1.36 -14.59
N PRO A 49 -9.34 1.38 -15.90
CA PRO A 49 -10.38 1.19 -16.92
C PRO A 49 -11.14 -0.13 -16.70
N PRO A 50 -12.47 -0.18 -16.94
CA PRO A 50 -13.26 -1.40 -16.73
C PRO A 50 -12.71 -2.63 -17.45
N GLU A 51 -12.11 -2.45 -18.64
CA GLU A 51 -11.52 -3.51 -19.46
C GLU A 51 -10.27 -4.14 -18.83
N ARG A 52 -9.65 -3.44 -17.87
CA ARG A 52 -8.49 -3.92 -17.10
C ARG A 52 -8.91 -4.76 -15.90
N THR A 53 -10.18 -4.78 -15.52
CA THR A 53 -10.68 -5.57 -14.37
C THR A 53 -11.46 -6.79 -14.84
N GLY A 54 -11.04 -7.97 -14.41
CA GLY A 54 -11.53 -9.25 -14.93
C GLY A 54 -12.60 -9.95 -14.10
N MET A 55 -12.86 -9.49 -12.86
CA MET A 55 -13.78 -10.17 -11.94
C MET A 55 -15.13 -9.47 -11.87
N ASP A 56 -16.19 -10.28 -11.87
CA ASP A 56 -17.54 -9.77 -11.70
C ASP A 56 -17.81 -9.42 -10.21
N PRO A 57 -18.39 -8.23 -9.91
CA PRO A 57 -18.69 -7.79 -8.54
C PRO A 57 -19.51 -8.78 -7.70
N ARG A 58 -20.38 -9.58 -8.34
CA ARG A 58 -21.29 -10.52 -7.65
C ARG A 58 -20.54 -11.56 -6.82
N TRP A 59 -19.34 -11.91 -7.26
CA TRP A 59 -18.51 -12.96 -6.67
C TRP A 59 -17.66 -12.46 -5.49
N TYR A 60 -17.50 -11.14 -5.34
CA TYR A 60 -16.82 -10.52 -4.19
C TYR A 60 -17.73 -10.41 -2.95
N ARG A 61 -19.05 -10.46 -3.13
CA ARG A 61 -20.03 -10.28 -2.03
C ARG A 61 -20.64 -11.58 -1.51
N SER A 62 -20.38 -12.74 -2.14
CA SER A 62 -21.16 -13.96 -1.90
C SER A 62 -20.49 -15.02 -1.00
N ARG A 63 -21.34 -15.75 -0.25
CA ARG A 63 -21.04 -16.87 0.68
C ARG A 63 -21.52 -18.25 0.18
N GLY A 64 -22.02 -18.37 -1.06
CA GLY A 64 -22.62 -19.61 -1.61
C GLY A 64 -21.67 -20.59 -2.33
N THR A 65 -22.10 -21.85 -2.53
CA THR A 65 -21.34 -22.91 -3.24
C THR A 65 -21.36 -22.76 -4.76
N ALA A 66 -22.51 -22.42 -5.36
CA ALA A 66 -22.62 -22.09 -6.78
C ALA A 66 -21.76 -20.87 -7.13
N ASP A 67 -21.68 -19.92 -6.20
CA ASP A 67 -20.83 -18.73 -6.34
C ASP A 67 -19.33 -19.09 -6.33
N ARG A 68 -18.92 -20.10 -5.56
CA ARG A 68 -17.52 -20.57 -5.65
C ARG A 68 -17.20 -21.19 -7.01
N ALA A 69 -18.15 -21.89 -7.64
CA ALA A 69 -17.93 -22.52 -8.93
C ALA A 69 -17.73 -21.48 -10.05
N GLY A 70 -18.60 -20.49 -10.16
CA GLY A 70 -18.44 -19.45 -11.18
C GLY A 70 -17.23 -18.53 -10.94
N TRP A 71 -16.84 -18.31 -9.69
CA TRP A 71 -15.58 -17.63 -9.35
C TRP A 71 -14.35 -18.40 -9.87
N VAL A 72 -14.31 -19.73 -9.69
CA VAL A 72 -13.24 -20.58 -10.25
C VAL A 72 -13.25 -20.53 -11.78
N LEU A 73 -14.42 -20.62 -12.41
CA LEU A 73 -14.55 -20.57 -13.87
C LEU A 73 -14.10 -19.23 -14.46
N ASN A 74 -14.46 -18.10 -13.83
CA ASN A 74 -14.00 -16.77 -14.23
C ASN A 74 -12.46 -16.69 -14.15
N LYS A 75 -11.86 -17.12 -13.04
CA LYS A 75 -10.39 -17.16 -12.91
C LYS A 75 -9.74 -18.04 -13.97
N ALA A 76 -10.28 -19.23 -14.22
CA ALA A 76 -9.77 -20.12 -15.28
C ALA A 76 -9.86 -19.46 -16.67
N ALA A 77 -10.93 -18.73 -16.96
CA ALA A 77 -11.09 -18.00 -18.21
C ALA A 77 -10.08 -16.85 -18.36
N LEU A 78 -9.83 -16.08 -17.30
CA LEU A 78 -8.81 -15.04 -17.27
C LEU A 78 -7.42 -15.63 -17.50
N LEU A 79 -7.12 -16.70 -16.77
CA LEU A 79 -5.86 -17.42 -16.86
C LEU A 79 -5.61 -17.98 -18.27
N ARG A 80 -6.62 -18.56 -18.93
CA ARG A 80 -6.52 -19.06 -20.32
C ARG A 80 -6.18 -17.99 -21.35
N ARG A 81 -6.55 -16.72 -21.09
CA ARG A 81 -6.31 -15.59 -22.00
C ARG A 81 -5.00 -14.86 -21.71
N SER A 82 -4.39 -15.15 -20.57
CA SER A 82 -3.13 -14.53 -20.12
C SER A 82 -1.91 -15.20 -20.75
N THR A 83 -0.80 -14.48 -20.83
CA THR A 83 0.51 -15.03 -21.25
C THR A 83 1.48 -15.17 -20.09
N MET A 84 1.13 -14.67 -18.92
CA MET A 84 1.94 -14.64 -17.72
C MET A 84 1.04 -14.42 -16.50
N LEU A 85 1.41 -14.99 -15.37
CA LEU A 85 0.79 -14.71 -14.08
C LEU A 85 1.72 -13.84 -13.23
N VAL A 86 1.20 -12.76 -12.67
CA VAL A 86 1.98 -11.80 -11.88
C VAL A 86 1.32 -11.59 -10.52
N PHE A 87 2.05 -11.85 -9.45
CA PHE A 87 1.64 -11.42 -8.11
C PHE A 87 2.14 -10.00 -7.87
N GLY A 88 1.22 -9.04 -7.86
CA GLY A 88 1.54 -7.63 -7.71
C GLY A 88 1.31 -7.15 -6.28
N GLY A 89 2.38 -6.73 -5.62
CA GLY A 89 2.36 -5.96 -4.38
C GLY A 89 1.81 -6.67 -3.15
N GLY A 90 1.91 -5.98 -2.02
CA GLY A 90 1.15 -6.25 -0.81
C GLY A 90 1.46 -7.56 -0.08
N SER A 91 0.55 -7.91 0.82
CA SER A 91 0.65 -9.08 1.69
C SER A 91 0.05 -10.33 1.05
N VAL A 92 0.16 -10.47 -0.28
CA VAL A 92 -0.38 -11.62 -1.04
C VAL A 92 0.07 -12.92 -0.40
N PHE A 93 1.25 -12.96 0.23
CA PHE A 93 1.83 -14.16 0.82
C PHE A 93 1.75 -14.32 2.34
N ARG A 94 0.99 -13.52 3.10
CA ARG A 94 0.93 -13.61 4.58
C ARG A 94 0.20 -14.82 5.17
N GLU A 95 -0.95 -15.21 4.61
CA GLU A 95 -1.76 -16.29 5.19
C GLU A 95 -2.05 -17.42 4.19
N MET A 96 -2.05 -18.66 4.67
CA MET A 96 -2.41 -19.83 3.89
C MET A 96 -3.29 -20.79 4.68
N GLY A 97 -4.59 -20.71 4.41
CA GLY A 97 -5.52 -21.81 4.61
C GLY A 97 -5.35 -22.92 3.54
N PRO A 98 -5.77 -24.16 3.83
CA PRO A 98 -5.60 -25.33 2.96
C PRO A 98 -6.35 -25.27 1.62
N LEU A 99 -7.17 -24.25 1.35
CA LEU A 99 -7.96 -24.05 0.12
C LEU A 99 -7.76 -22.66 -0.52
N SER A 100 -6.63 -21.98 -0.23
CA SER A 100 -6.39 -20.60 -0.69
C SER A 100 -6.21 -20.48 -2.22
N GLU A 101 -6.46 -19.28 -2.75
CA GLU A 101 -6.28 -18.89 -4.17
C GLU A 101 -4.93 -19.37 -4.76
N LYS A 102 -3.91 -19.44 -3.91
CA LYS A 102 -2.55 -19.88 -4.25
C LYS A 102 -2.47 -21.35 -4.68
N LYS A 103 -3.35 -22.23 -4.19
CA LYS A 103 -3.45 -23.61 -4.70
C LYS A 103 -3.96 -23.66 -6.13
N VAL A 104 -4.92 -22.79 -6.48
CA VAL A 104 -5.43 -22.65 -7.84
C VAL A 104 -4.33 -22.13 -8.76
N PHE A 105 -3.56 -21.12 -8.32
CA PHE A 105 -2.41 -20.63 -9.08
C PHE A 105 -1.26 -21.64 -9.18
N SER A 106 -0.99 -22.39 -8.12
CA SER A 106 0.02 -23.47 -8.14
C SER A 106 -0.40 -24.63 -9.04
N LEU A 107 -1.68 -25.02 -9.06
CA LEU A 107 -2.18 -25.98 -10.05
C LEU A 107 -2.06 -25.41 -11.47
N PHE A 108 -2.45 -24.16 -11.67
CA PHE A 108 -2.43 -23.52 -12.99
C PHE A 108 -1.02 -23.37 -13.56
N SER A 109 -0.04 -23.02 -12.73
CA SER A 109 1.37 -22.95 -13.14
C SER A 109 1.90 -24.27 -13.69
N GLY A 110 1.50 -25.39 -13.06
CA GLY A 110 1.94 -26.72 -13.47
C GLY A 110 1.24 -27.23 -14.74
N VAL A 111 0.01 -26.78 -14.98
CA VAL A 111 -0.80 -27.25 -16.12
C VAL A 111 -0.62 -26.39 -17.37
N SER A 112 -0.43 -25.08 -17.20
CA SER A 112 -0.48 -24.13 -18.34
C SER A 112 0.89 -23.73 -18.90
N GLY A 113 1.98 -23.97 -18.16
CA GLY A 113 3.34 -23.59 -18.56
C GLY A 113 3.60 -22.08 -18.63
N HIS A 114 2.66 -21.22 -18.24
CA HIS A 114 2.86 -19.77 -18.25
C HIS A 114 3.92 -19.35 -17.22
N PRO A 115 4.86 -18.46 -17.58
CA PRO A 115 5.82 -17.90 -16.64
C PRO A 115 5.10 -17.15 -15.52
N MET A 116 5.71 -17.17 -14.34
CA MET A 116 5.21 -16.51 -13.14
C MET A 116 6.20 -15.47 -12.65
N ALA A 117 5.69 -14.33 -12.20
CA ALA A 117 6.44 -13.28 -11.55
C ALA A 117 5.79 -12.87 -10.23
N ALA A 118 6.59 -12.41 -9.27
CA ALA A 118 6.10 -11.70 -8.09
C ALA A 118 6.88 -10.40 -7.96
N VAL A 119 6.19 -9.29 -7.70
CA VAL A 119 6.80 -7.96 -7.66
C VAL A 119 6.27 -7.17 -6.48
N GLY A 120 7.17 -6.52 -5.73
CA GLY A 120 6.88 -5.75 -4.51
C GLY A 120 6.17 -6.56 -3.43
N VAL A 121 6.43 -7.87 -3.36
CA VAL A 121 5.82 -8.76 -2.38
C VAL A 121 6.67 -8.85 -1.12
N SER A 122 6.02 -9.04 0.03
CA SER A 122 6.69 -9.50 1.25
C SER A 122 6.47 -11.00 1.47
N VAL A 123 7.47 -11.69 2.00
CA VAL A 123 7.48 -13.13 2.29
C VAL A 123 7.57 -13.32 3.80
N GLY A 124 6.44 -13.70 4.41
CA GLY A 124 6.31 -13.86 5.86
C GLY A 124 5.73 -12.62 6.56
N PRO A 125 5.74 -12.59 7.91
CA PRO A 125 6.10 -13.70 8.80
C PRO A 125 5.14 -14.89 8.65
N PHE A 126 5.58 -16.09 9.05
CA PHE A 126 4.80 -17.32 8.89
C PHE A 126 4.11 -17.72 10.18
N VAL A 127 2.82 -18.07 10.11
CA VAL A 127 2.07 -18.60 11.25
C VAL A 127 2.52 -20.01 11.67
N SER A 128 3.19 -20.75 10.77
CA SER A 128 3.73 -22.09 11.05
C SER A 128 4.77 -22.52 10.01
N ALA A 129 5.68 -23.42 10.39
CA ALA A 129 6.63 -24.05 9.47
C ALA A 129 5.94 -24.77 8.29
N ALA A 130 4.71 -25.29 8.50
CA ALA A 130 3.93 -25.90 7.43
C ALA A 130 3.40 -24.87 6.42
N SER A 131 3.01 -23.66 6.87
CA SER A 131 2.67 -22.55 5.98
C SER A 131 3.89 -22.09 5.19
N GLU A 132 5.02 -21.90 5.84
CA GLU A 132 6.28 -21.56 5.18
C GLU A 132 6.65 -22.54 4.06
N ARG A 133 6.74 -23.84 4.37
CA ARG A 133 7.07 -24.88 3.37
C ARG A 133 6.12 -24.90 2.17
N ARG A 134 4.83 -24.67 2.40
CA ARG A 134 3.82 -24.63 1.32
C ARG A 134 4.05 -23.42 0.41
N LEU A 135 4.41 -22.27 0.97
CA LEU A 135 4.57 -21.04 0.20
C LEU A 135 5.85 -21.12 -0.61
N LEU A 136 6.95 -21.51 0.03
CA LEU A 136 8.25 -21.65 -0.63
C LEU A 136 8.17 -22.62 -1.81
N ARG A 137 7.37 -23.70 -1.71
CA ARG A 137 7.12 -24.60 -2.85
C ARG A 137 6.47 -23.92 -4.05
N VAL A 138 5.54 -23.00 -3.81
CA VAL A 138 4.92 -22.19 -4.88
C VAL A 138 5.92 -21.19 -5.43
N LEU A 139 6.64 -20.48 -4.55
CA LEU A 139 7.61 -19.46 -4.94
C LEU A 139 8.77 -20.03 -5.76
N ARG A 140 9.20 -21.28 -5.51
CA ARG A 140 10.20 -21.98 -6.35
C ARG A 140 9.82 -22.12 -7.82
N ARG A 141 8.54 -21.95 -8.19
CA ARG A 141 8.05 -21.97 -9.58
C ARG A 141 7.97 -20.58 -10.20
N VAL A 142 8.12 -19.53 -9.40
CA VAL A 142 8.15 -18.15 -9.87
C VAL A 142 9.52 -17.90 -10.47
N ALA A 143 9.59 -17.37 -11.70
CA ALA A 143 10.84 -17.16 -12.42
C ALA A 143 11.59 -15.91 -11.93
N PHE A 144 10.84 -14.91 -11.47
CA PHE A 144 11.35 -13.64 -10.97
C PHE A 144 10.57 -13.19 -9.74
N ILE A 145 11.28 -12.87 -8.65
CA ILE A 145 10.70 -12.31 -7.43
C ILE A 145 11.41 -11.00 -7.10
N GLY A 146 10.69 -9.88 -7.27
CA GLY A 146 11.00 -8.60 -6.64
C GLY A 146 10.39 -8.56 -5.24
N VAL A 147 11.22 -8.55 -4.21
CA VAL A 147 10.77 -8.41 -2.82
C VAL A 147 10.80 -6.97 -2.35
N ARG A 148 9.85 -6.63 -1.49
CA ARG A 148 9.74 -5.28 -0.93
C ARG A 148 10.77 -4.98 0.15
N ASP A 149 11.13 -5.96 0.96
CA ASP A 149 11.97 -5.80 2.15
C ASP A 149 13.12 -6.82 2.17
N ILE A 150 14.21 -6.47 2.86
CA ILE A 150 15.43 -7.28 2.96
C ILE A 150 15.13 -8.61 3.68
N ALA A 151 14.32 -8.60 4.73
CA ALA A 151 13.94 -9.80 5.47
C ALA A 151 13.32 -10.86 4.55
N SER A 152 12.46 -10.45 3.60
CA SER A 152 11.88 -11.33 2.59
C SER A 152 12.92 -11.91 1.63
N ALA A 153 13.94 -11.13 1.26
CA ALA A 153 15.06 -11.60 0.43
C ALA A 153 15.80 -12.72 1.16
N GLU A 154 16.20 -12.49 2.41
CA GLU A 154 16.95 -13.45 3.20
C GLU A 154 16.18 -14.77 3.41
N VAL A 155 14.85 -14.70 3.60
CA VAL A 155 14.01 -15.90 3.69
C VAL A 155 14.10 -16.74 2.42
N LEU A 156 14.04 -16.10 1.24
CA LEU A 156 14.12 -16.80 -0.04
C LEU A 156 15.53 -17.31 -0.36
N GLU A 157 16.56 -16.57 0.02
CA GLU A 157 17.96 -16.99 -0.10
C GLU A 157 18.24 -18.22 0.75
N ARG A 158 17.85 -18.19 2.05
CA ARG A 158 17.98 -19.35 2.95
C ARG A 158 17.19 -20.56 2.44
N ALA A 159 16.07 -20.34 1.75
CA ALA A 159 15.27 -21.40 1.14
C ALA A 159 15.84 -21.94 -0.19
N GLY A 160 16.97 -21.40 -0.66
CA GLY A 160 17.59 -21.79 -1.93
C GLY A 160 16.66 -21.56 -3.12
N TYR A 161 16.02 -20.39 -3.18
CA TYR A 161 15.19 -20.00 -4.31
C TYR A 161 16.01 -20.00 -5.62
N PRO A 162 15.60 -20.75 -6.66
CA PRO A 162 16.44 -20.97 -7.85
C PRO A 162 16.27 -19.90 -8.95
N GLY A 163 15.32 -18.99 -8.82
CA GLY A 163 15.03 -17.97 -9.83
C GLY A 163 15.76 -16.65 -9.56
N VAL A 164 15.37 -15.60 -10.29
CA VAL A 164 15.94 -14.27 -10.10
C VAL A 164 15.27 -13.58 -8.92
N LEU A 165 16.03 -13.29 -7.88
CA LEU A 165 15.59 -12.60 -6.68
C LEU A 165 16.18 -11.19 -6.64
N VAL A 166 15.32 -10.18 -6.44
CA VAL A 166 15.74 -8.79 -6.41
C VAL A 166 15.11 -8.08 -5.21
N PRO A 167 15.91 -7.49 -4.30
CA PRO A 167 15.44 -6.51 -3.33
C PRO A 167 15.05 -5.24 -4.08
N ALA A 168 13.75 -5.06 -4.29
CA ALA A 168 13.18 -4.09 -5.22
C ALA A 168 12.24 -3.08 -4.56
N GLY A 169 12.09 -3.07 -3.24
CA GLY A 169 11.32 -2.04 -2.55
C GLY A 169 9.80 -2.09 -2.84
N ASP A 170 9.09 -1.13 -2.25
CA ASP A 170 7.63 -1.03 -2.37
C ASP A 170 7.22 -0.47 -3.74
N LEU A 171 6.24 -1.09 -4.40
CA LEU A 171 5.73 -0.63 -5.70
C LEU A 171 5.23 0.81 -5.67
N ALA A 172 4.69 1.25 -4.53
CA ALA A 172 4.20 2.62 -4.37
C ALA A 172 5.28 3.67 -4.63
N GLY A 173 6.57 3.32 -4.54
CA GLY A 173 7.69 4.19 -4.93
C GLY A 173 7.63 4.70 -6.37
N LEU A 174 6.93 4.00 -7.28
CA LEU A 174 6.72 4.40 -8.67
C LEU A 174 5.40 5.16 -8.90
N LEU A 175 4.63 5.46 -7.85
CA LEU A 175 3.33 6.10 -8.00
C LEU A 175 3.38 7.43 -8.79
N PRO A 176 4.32 8.37 -8.53
CA PRO A 176 4.39 9.60 -9.31
C PRO A 176 4.50 9.33 -10.80
N GLU A 177 5.42 8.44 -11.20
CA GLU A 177 5.67 8.12 -12.60
C GLU A 177 4.49 7.39 -13.24
N ALA A 178 3.84 6.48 -12.51
CA ALA A 178 2.64 5.80 -12.96
C ALA A 178 1.47 6.78 -13.20
N LEU A 179 1.44 7.89 -12.45
CA LEU A 179 0.52 9.00 -12.65
C LEU A 179 1.01 10.02 -13.69
N GLY A 180 2.15 9.78 -14.35
CA GLY A 180 2.70 10.68 -15.37
C GLY A 180 3.34 11.95 -14.80
N GLU A 181 3.79 11.90 -13.55
CA GLU A 181 4.35 13.03 -12.82
C GLU A 181 5.79 12.73 -12.36
N PRO A 182 6.68 13.73 -12.29
CA PRO A 182 7.96 13.56 -11.61
C PRO A 182 7.76 13.46 -10.10
N VAL A 183 8.79 12.99 -9.38
CA VAL A 183 8.83 13.11 -7.92
C VAL A 183 8.81 14.60 -7.55
N PRO A 184 7.81 15.10 -6.80
CA PRO A 184 7.71 16.52 -6.48
C PRO A 184 8.93 17.02 -5.67
N PRO A 185 9.31 18.31 -5.74
CA PRO A 185 10.28 18.86 -4.82
C PRO A 185 9.77 18.77 -3.37
N ARG A 186 10.67 18.97 -2.39
CA ARG A 186 10.25 19.06 -0.99
C ARG A 186 9.27 20.20 -0.84
N ARG A 187 8.23 19.99 -0.02
CA ARG A 187 7.27 21.03 0.32
C ARG A 187 7.98 22.15 1.12
N PRO A 188 7.91 23.41 0.68
CA PRO A 188 8.47 24.52 1.44
C PRO A 188 7.68 24.71 2.74
N ARG A 189 8.30 25.39 3.72
CA ARG A 189 7.57 25.79 4.93
C ARG A 189 6.35 26.65 4.55
N PRO A 190 5.18 26.41 5.17
CA PRO A 190 4.00 27.21 4.90
C PRO A 190 4.22 28.65 5.39
N THR A 191 3.87 29.64 4.57
CA THR A 191 3.94 31.08 4.91
C THR A 191 2.61 31.64 5.42
N GLY A 192 1.59 30.80 5.51
CA GLY A 192 0.25 31.16 5.93
C GLY A 192 -0.43 29.97 6.57
N ARG A 193 -1.71 29.78 6.27
CA ARG A 193 -2.47 28.65 6.82
C ARG A 193 -1.96 27.34 6.23
N ALA A 194 -1.43 26.48 7.08
CA ALA A 194 -0.86 25.19 6.68
C ALA A 194 -1.97 24.15 6.51
N ARG A 195 -1.73 23.10 5.72
CA ARG A 195 -2.66 21.98 5.57
C ARG A 195 -2.08 20.66 6.11
N LEU A 196 -2.65 20.15 7.18
CA LEU A 196 -2.33 18.85 7.79
C LEU A 196 -3.11 17.73 7.11
N GLY A 197 -2.41 16.79 6.48
CA GLY A 197 -2.97 15.53 6.00
C GLY A 197 -3.00 14.47 7.09
N VAL A 198 -4.17 13.86 7.34
CA VAL A 198 -4.32 12.84 8.39
C VAL A 198 -4.86 11.53 7.83
N THR A 199 -4.14 10.42 8.06
CA THR A 199 -4.71 9.07 7.92
C THR A 199 -4.81 8.43 9.30
N LEU A 200 -5.99 7.93 9.65
CA LEU A 200 -6.22 7.16 10.88
C LEU A 200 -6.54 5.71 10.52
N LEU A 201 -6.51 4.84 11.54
CA LEU A 201 -6.78 3.41 11.37
C LEU A 201 -8.08 3.05 12.10
N GLY A 202 -9.08 2.60 11.35
CA GLY A 202 -10.37 2.23 11.93
C GLY A 202 -10.33 1.00 12.82
N VAL A 203 -9.55 -0.03 12.44
CA VAL A 203 -9.40 -1.30 13.17
C VAL A 203 -7.95 -1.74 13.21
N ASP A 204 -7.47 -2.11 14.39
CA ASP A 204 -6.14 -2.67 14.63
C ASP A 204 -6.27 -4.05 15.29
N HIS A 205 -5.98 -5.11 14.54
CA HIS A 205 -6.13 -6.49 15.01
C HIS A 205 -4.97 -6.98 15.89
N GLU A 206 -3.89 -6.19 16.01
CA GLU A 206 -2.67 -6.55 16.74
C GLU A 206 -2.55 -5.80 18.07
N ALA A 207 -3.56 -5.02 18.46
CA ALA A 207 -3.57 -4.21 19.68
C ALA A 207 -4.81 -4.53 20.53
N ALA A 208 -4.67 -4.37 21.85
CA ALA A 208 -5.81 -4.42 22.75
C ALA A 208 -6.73 -3.20 22.52
N ASP A 209 -8.04 -3.41 22.64
CA ASP A 209 -9.05 -2.35 22.46
C ASP A 209 -8.79 -1.08 23.29
N ALA A 210 -8.26 -1.25 24.51
CA ALA A 210 -7.92 -0.13 25.37
C ALA A 210 -6.78 0.71 24.78
N ASP A 211 -5.80 0.09 24.14
CA ASP A 211 -4.65 0.77 23.53
C ASP A 211 -5.08 1.48 22.24
N VAL A 212 -5.94 0.83 21.46
CA VAL A 212 -6.57 1.42 20.28
C VAL A 212 -7.33 2.70 20.66
N ARG A 213 -8.17 2.66 21.70
CA ARG A 213 -8.90 3.83 22.20
C ARG A 213 -7.96 4.93 22.70
N ARG A 214 -7.00 4.61 23.57
CA ARG A 214 -6.05 5.61 24.10
C ARG A 214 -5.28 6.31 22.98
N ARG A 215 -4.83 5.56 21.98
CA ARG A 215 -4.17 6.10 20.80
C ARG A 215 -5.10 6.98 19.98
N GLU A 216 -6.30 6.53 19.66
CA GLU A 216 -7.28 7.31 18.91
C GLU A 216 -7.58 8.64 19.63
N ASP A 217 -7.78 8.59 20.94
CA ASP A 217 -8.03 9.76 21.78
C ASP A 217 -6.85 10.75 21.75
N ALA A 218 -5.62 10.25 21.93
CA ALA A 218 -4.41 11.07 21.88
C ALA A 218 -4.20 11.73 20.50
N LEU A 219 -4.46 11.00 19.41
CA LEU A 219 -4.32 11.52 18.06
C LEU A 219 -5.37 12.59 17.74
N VAL A 220 -6.64 12.32 18.05
CA VAL A 220 -7.74 13.26 17.78
C VAL A 220 -7.57 14.53 18.62
N GLU A 221 -7.32 14.40 19.93
CA GLU A 221 -7.15 15.57 20.80
C GLU A 221 -5.85 16.33 20.50
N GLY A 222 -4.78 15.62 20.11
CA GLY A 222 -3.53 16.23 19.66
C GLY A 222 -3.68 17.10 18.42
N VAL A 223 -4.42 16.63 17.40
CA VAL A 223 -4.76 17.41 16.20
C VAL A 223 -5.67 18.58 16.53
N ARG A 224 -6.68 18.36 17.39
CA ARG A 224 -7.57 19.44 17.85
C ARG A 224 -6.83 20.54 18.58
N THR A 225 -5.87 20.18 19.44
CA THR A 225 -5.02 21.14 20.17
C THR A 225 -4.15 21.93 19.19
N LEU A 226 -3.56 21.27 18.20
CA LEU A 226 -2.79 21.93 17.15
C LEU A 226 -3.63 22.98 16.40
N VAL A 227 -4.81 22.58 15.88
CA VAL A 227 -5.69 23.47 15.10
C VAL A 227 -6.15 24.70 15.89
N ARG A 228 -6.25 24.59 17.22
CA ARG A 228 -6.60 25.72 18.10
C ARG A 228 -5.42 26.66 18.37
N ALA A 229 -4.20 26.15 18.33
CA ALA A 229 -2.99 26.90 18.62
C ALA A 229 -2.36 27.52 17.36
N GLU A 230 -2.49 26.85 16.22
CA GLU A 230 -1.80 27.17 14.97
C GLU A 230 -2.79 27.33 13.81
N PRO A 231 -2.51 28.19 12.80
CA PRO A 231 -3.35 28.35 11.64
C PRO A 231 -3.24 27.12 10.71
N VAL A 232 -3.96 26.06 11.04
CA VAL A 232 -3.92 24.77 10.34
C VAL A 232 -5.31 24.37 9.85
N ASP A 233 -5.37 23.90 8.61
CA ASP A 233 -6.49 23.18 8.02
C ASP A 233 -6.24 21.69 7.97
N VAL A 234 -7.32 20.91 7.95
CA VAL A 234 -7.21 19.45 8.02
C VAL A 234 -7.74 18.82 6.75
N THR A 235 -6.96 17.90 6.18
CA THR A 235 -7.46 16.93 5.21
C THR A 235 -7.50 15.56 5.84
N VAL A 236 -8.70 14.99 5.95
CA VAL A 236 -8.91 13.61 6.40
C VAL A 236 -8.86 12.68 5.21
N PHE A 237 -7.89 11.79 5.21
CA PHE A 237 -7.72 10.75 4.19
C PHE A 237 -8.31 9.43 4.70
N VAL A 238 -9.44 9.03 4.12
CA VAL A 238 -10.08 7.73 4.39
C VAL A 238 -9.54 6.72 3.40
N PHE A 239 -8.38 6.15 3.72
CA PHE A 239 -7.67 5.23 2.82
C PHE A 239 -8.33 3.86 2.70
N ASN A 240 -9.21 3.49 3.63
CA ASN A 240 -10.04 2.30 3.53
C ASN A 240 -11.50 2.65 3.79
N THR A 241 -12.39 2.37 2.84
CA THR A 241 -13.83 2.68 3.00
C THR A 241 -14.71 1.47 3.31
N HIS A 242 -14.10 0.33 3.67
CA HIS A 242 -14.84 -0.87 4.04
C HIS A 242 -15.79 -0.60 5.22
N PRO A 243 -17.07 -1.00 5.15
CA PRO A 243 -18.09 -0.58 6.11
C PRO A 243 -17.83 -1.02 7.56
N LEU A 244 -17.10 -2.12 7.76
CA LEU A 244 -16.80 -2.67 9.10
C LEU A 244 -15.34 -2.46 9.55
N HIS A 245 -14.43 -2.20 8.61
CA HIS A 245 -12.97 -2.23 8.85
C HIS A 245 -12.25 -1.01 8.29
N GLY A 246 -13.02 -0.07 7.75
CA GLY A 246 -12.55 1.16 7.15
C GLY A 246 -12.35 2.28 8.16
N ASP A 247 -11.86 3.40 7.65
CA ASP A 247 -11.40 4.53 8.46
C ASP A 247 -12.48 5.61 8.64
N GLU A 248 -13.69 5.39 8.08
CA GLU A 248 -14.77 6.39 8.06
C GLU A 248 -15.18 6.82 9.48
N ARG A 249 -15.40 5.88 10.41
CA ARG A 249 -15.78 6.19 11.79
C ARG A 249 -14.77 7.11 12.47
N VAL A 250 -13.50 6.77 12.36
CA VAL A 250 -12.42 7.50 13.04
C VAL A 250 -12.12 8.82 12.34
N GLY A 251 -12.25 8.88 11.02
CA GLY A 251 -12.17 10.12 10.24
C GLY A 251 -13.28 11.10 10.58
N GLU A 252 -14.52 10.62 10.71
CA GLU A 252 -15.66 11.45 11.13
C GLU A 252 -15.48 11.95 12.56
N ARG A 253 -14.97 11.10 13.47
CA ARG A 253 -14.64 11.52 14.84
C ARG A 253 -13.63 12.67 14.85
N LEU A 254 -12.57 12.59 14.03
CA LEU A 254 -11.61 13.69 13.90
C LEU A 254 -12.28 14.95 13.33
N ARG A 255 -13.07 14.81 12.27
CA ARG A 255 -13.79 15.93 11.64
C ARG A 255 -14.70 16.65 12.65
N ALA A 256 -15.44 15.90 13.46
CA ALA A 256 -16.28 16.46 14.51
C ALA A 256 -15.47 17.18 15.59
N ALA A 257 -14.32 16.64 15.99
CA ALA A 257 -13.47 17.22 17.03
C ALA A 257 -12.87 18.59 16.65
N VAL A 258 -12.62 18.82 15.35
CA VAL A 258 -12.04 20.07 14.81
C VAL A 258 -13.09 20.98 14.17
N ALA A 259 -14.36 20.60 14.17
CA ALA A 259 -15.44 21.36 13.55
C ALA A 259 -15.54 22.78 14.14
N GLY A 260 -15.68 23.78 13.27
CA GLY A 260 -15.74 25.19 13.65
C GLY A 260 -14.40 25.81 14.03
N HIS A 261 -13.30 25.05 14.01
CA HIS A 261 -11.94 25.56 14.28
C HIS A 261 -11.09 25.67 13.01
N CYS A 262 -11.39 24.92 11.96
CA CYS A 262 -10.68 24.96 10.68
C CYS A 262 -11.55 24.55 9.49
N ASP A 263 -11.03 24.74 8.27
CA ASP A 263 -11.54 24.09 7.07
C ASP A 263 -11.12 22.62 7.07
N VAL A 264 -12.09 21.75 6.79
CA VAL A 264 -11.88 20.31 6.77
C VAL A 264 -12.27 19.75 5.42
N ARG A 265 -11.30 19.13 4.76
CA ARG A 265 -11.51 18.37 3.52
C ARG A 265 -11.48 16.88 3.81
N VAL A 266 -12.28 16.10 3.10
CA VAL A 266 -12.27 14.64 3.16
C VAL A 266 -12.01 14.10 1.76
N VAL A 267 -11.04 13.19 1.64
CA VAL A 267 -10.77 12.44 0.42
C VAL A 267 -10.70 10.95 0.79
N THR A 268 -11.30 10.11 -0.03
CA THR A 268 -11.57 8.71 0.29
C THR A 268 -11.06 7.77 -0.79
N ALA A 269 -11.02 6.47 -0.47
CA ALA A 269 -10.73 5.43 -1.46
C ALA A 269 -11.68 5.42 -2.67
N ARG A 270 -12.90 5.97 -2.52
CA ARG A 270 -13.88 6.06 -3.62
C ARG A 270 -13.56 7.17 -4.62
N ASP A 271 -12.79 8.17 -4.20
CA ASP A 271 -12.31 9.25 -5.08
C ASP A 271 -11.10 8.81 -5.94
N GLY A 272 -10.48 7.69 -5.56
CA GLY A 272 -9.35 7.09 -6.28
C GLY A 272 -7.98 7.57 -5.82
N VAL A 273 -6.97 6.80 -6.21
CA VAL A 273 -5.54 6.99 -5.93
C VAL A 273 -5.07 8.35 -6.43
N ARG A 274 -5.47 8.77 -7.63
CA ARG A 274 -5.10 10.09 -8.18
C ARG A 274 -5.60 11.22 -7.29
N ALA A 275 -6.88 11.20 -6.88
CA ALA A 275 -7.43 12.23 -6.01
C ALA A 275 -6.72 12.28 -4.65
N CYS A 276 -6.43 11.11 -4.07
CA CYS A 276 -5.65 11.01 -2.82
C CYS A 276 -4.22 11.55 -2.98
N TRP A 277 -3.55 11.23 -4.09
CA TRP A 277 -2.21 11.73 -4.42
C TRP A 277 -2.19 13.25 -4.61
N ASP A 278 -3.15 13.77 -5.39
CA ASP A 278 -3.28 15.21 -5.66
C ASP A 278 -3.56 16.00 -4.39
N GLU A 279 -4.34 15.46 -3.47
CA GLU A 279 -4.59 16.09 -2.18
C GLU A 279 -3.39 15.98 -1.24
N MET A 280 -2.67 14.85 -1.22
CA MET A 280 -1.46 14.70 -0.41
C MET A 280 -0.41 15.76 -0.78
N LYS A 281 -0.20 16.02 -2.08
CA LYS A 281 0.72 17.06 -2.57
C LYS A 281 0.34 18.49 -2.12
N ARG A 282 -0.92 18.72 -1.74
CA ARG A 282 -1.42 20.01 -1.23
C ARG A 282 -1.24 20.16 0.28
N CYS A 283 -0.88 19.08 0.99
CA CYS A 283 -0.58 19.14 2.41
C CYS A 283 0.83 19.72 2.64
N ASP A 284 0.99 20.39 3.77
CA ASP A 284 2.27 20.95 4.23
C ASP A 284 2.91 20.09 5.33
N LEU A 285 2.11 19.25 5.99
CA LEU A 285 2.55 18.28 6.99
C LEU A 285 1.59 17.09 7.06
N GLY A 286 2.05 15.96 7.61
CA GLY A 286 1.30 14.71 7.66
C GLY A 286 1.32 14.00 9.02
N LEU A 287 0.17 13.49 9.45
CA LEU A 287 0.01 12.51 10.54
C LEU A 287 -0.61 11.24 9.97
N HIS A 288 0.14 10.14 9.94
CA HIS A 288 -0.33 8.93 9.29
C HIS A 288 -0.32 7.74 10.22
N MET A 289 -1.36 6.91 10.12
CA MET A 289 -1.41 5.56 10.66
C MET A 289 -1.35 4.52 9.54
N ARG A 290 -2.01 4.80 8.41
CA ARG A 290 -1.98 3.94 7.23
C ARG A 290 -0.61 4.08 6.59
N LEU A 291 0.13 2.98 6.44
CA LEU A 291 1.48 2.96 5.83
C LEU A 291 1.53 3.76 4.51
N HIS A 292 0.59 3.50 3.60
CA HIS A 292 0.59 4.19 2.31
C HIS A 292 0.27 5.69 2.40
N GLY A 293 -0.35 6.16 3.48
CA GLY A 293 -0.45 7.59 3.74
C GLY A 293 0.93 8.21 3.96
N ALA A 294 1.77 7.55 4.76
CA ALA A 294 3.16 7.95 4.98
C ALA A 294 4.03 7.79 3.72
N VAL A 295 3.85 6.71 2.94
CA VAL A 295 4.56 6.55 1.65
C VAL A 295 4.18 7.68 0.68
N PHE A 296 2.90 8.05 0.60
CA PHE A 296 2.47 9.14 -0.27
C PHE A 296 3.04 10.48 0.21
N ALA A 297 2.99 10.77 1.51
CA ALA A 297 3.58 11.99 2.07
C ALA A 297 5.09 12.07 1.79
N TYR A 298 5.81 10.96 2.02
CA TYR A 298 7.22 10.82 1.71
C TYR A 298 7.50 11.14 0.25
N LEU A 299 6.84 10.47 -0.70
CA LEU A 299 7.04 10.70 -2.13
C LEU A 299 6.67 12.12 -2.55
N ALA A 300 5.60 12.68 -1.99
CA ALA A 300 5.16 14.06 -2.23
C ALA A 300 6.09 15.12 -1.61
N GLY A 301 7.05 14.71 -0.77
CA GLY A 301 7.99 15.62 -0.11
C GLY A 301 7.35 16.42 1.04
N VAL A 302 6.25 15.89 1.60
CA VAL A 302 5.54 16.45 2.73
C VAL A 302 6.16 15.89 4.02
N PRO A 303 6.67 16.75 4.93
CA PRO A 303 7.11 16.31 6.25
C PRO A 303 6.00 15.56 6.99
N PHE A 304 6.29 14.41 7.59
CA PHE A 304 5.26 13.60 8.23
C PHE A 304 5.77 12.88 9.49
N THR A 305 4.83 12.47 10.32
CA THR A 305 5.03 11.42 11.32
C THR A 305 4.13 10.23 11.00
N LEU A 306 4.63 9.02 11.24
CA LEU A 306 3.88 7.77 11.14
C LEU A 306 3.73 7.17 12.53
N VAL A 307 2.51 6.78 12.90
CA VAL A 307 2.21 6.01 14.11
C VAL A 307 2.18 4.53 13.73
N PRO A 308 3.22 3.76 14.06
CA PRO A 308 3.34 2.37 13.61
C PRO A 308 2.33 1.50 14.34
N TYR A 309 1.50 0.78 13.58
CA TYR A 309 0.52 -0.17 14.13
C TYR A 309 0.91 -1.63 13.85
N GLN A 310 1.85 -1.83 12.93
CA GLN A 310 2.37 -3.11 12.44
C GLN A 310 3.85 -2.94 12.11
N GLN A 311 4.62 -4.04 12.19
CA GLN A 311 6.06 -4.06 11.89
C GLN A 311 6.44 -3.39 10.57
N LYS A 312 5.62 -3.54 9.51
CA LYS A 312 5.85 -2.91 8.20
C LYS A 312 5.93 -1.38 8.24
N CYS A 313 5.34 -0.74 9.26
CA CYS A 313 5.43 0.70 9.47
C CYS A 313 6.80 1.05 10.02
N ASP A 314 7.28 0.29 11.00
CA ASP A 314 8.62 0.46 11.57
C ASP A 314 9.69 0.19 10.49
N ASP A 315 9.55 -0.91 9.74
CA ASP A 315 10.45 -1.27 8.64
C ASP A 315 10.56 -0.15 7.60
N PHE A 316 9.45 0.52 7.28
CA PHE A 316 9.45 1.66 6.36
C PHE A 316 10.16 2.88 6.94
N LEU A 317 9.91 3.21 8.21
CA LEU A 317 10.58 4.34 8.87
C LEU A 317 12.08 4.11 8.98
N ASP A 318 12.51 2.88 9.21
CA ASP A 318 13.91 2.49 9.25
C ASP A 318 14.53 2.50 7.85
N GLU A 319 13.83 1.98 6.84
CA GLU A 319 14.32 1.98 5.45
C GLU A 319 14.63 3.38 4.93
N ILE A 320 13.74 4.34 5.19
CA ILE A 320 13.93 5.71 4.71
C ILE A 320 14.85 6.53 5.60
N GLY A 321 15.26 6.01 6.76
CA GLY A 321 15.99 6.77 7.78
C GLY A 321 15.18 7.95 8.32
N GLN A 322 13.93 7.69 8.74
CA GLN A 322 13.05 8.72 9.29
C GLN A 322 13.68 9.34 10.56
N PRO A 323 13.83 10.68 10.64
CA PRO A 323 14.44 11.33 11.79
C PRO A 323 13.72 11.02 13.10
N ALA A 324 14.47 10.78 14.17
CA ALA A 324 13.93 10.35 15.46
C ALA A 324 12.93 11.37 16.05
N ALA A 325 13.16 12.68 15.85
CA ALA A 325 12.27 13.75 16.28
C ALA A 325 10.89 13.72 15.57
N LEU A 326 10.81 13.07 14.41
CA LEU A 326 9.60 12.94 13.60
C LEU A 326 8.94 11.56 13.73
N ARG A 327 9.41 10.72 14.66
CA ARG A 327 8.81 9.41 14.96
C ARG A 327 7.82 9.54 16.11
N THR A 328 6.73 8.77 16.05
CA THR A 328 5.72 8.68 17.10
C THR A 328 5.57 7.21 17.50
N PRO A 329 5.48 6.86 18.80
CA PRO A 329 5.31 5.48 19.21
C PRO A 329 3.93 4.93 18.83
N ARG A 330 3.80 3.59 18.82
CA ARG A 330 2.53 2.88 18.52
C ARG A 330 1.36 3.40 19.34
N VAL A 331 1.57 3.71 20.62
CA VAL A 331 0.59 4.35 21.50
C VAL A 331 1.24 5.62 22.05
N PRO A 332 0.87 6.82 21.55
CA PRO A 332 1.33 8.08 22.12
C PRO A 332 0.98 8.17 23.61
N GLY A 333 1.89 8.72 24.41
CA GLY A 333 1.68 8.84 25.86
C GLY A 333 0.50 9.75 26.21
N ASP A 334 0.34 10.84 25.47
CA ASP A 334 -0.77 11.79 25.62
C ASP A 334 -0.97 12.63 24.33
N ALA A 335 -2.03 13.44 24.32
CA ALA A 335 -2.32 14.38 23.23
C ALA A 335 -1.23 15.46 23.08
N ALA A 336 -0.60 15.88 24.18
CA ALA A 336 0.43 16.92 24.16
C ALA A 336 1.68 16.47 23.40
N ALA A 337 2.06 15.19 23.50
CA ALA A 337 3.15 14.58 22.72
C ALA A 337 2.84 14.63 21.23
N VAL A 338 1.61 14.28 20.83
CA VAL A 338 1.17 14.36 19.43
C VAL A 338 1.23 15.81 18.94
N THR A 339 0.72 16.77 19.71
CA THR A 339 0.77 18.20 19.34
C THR A 339 2.21 18.69 19.21
N ARG A 340 3.13 18.32 20.11
CA ARG A 340 4.55 18.71 20.01
C ARG A 340 5.17 18.18 18.73
N THR A 341 4.96 16.92 18.39
CA THR A 341 5.47 16.34 17.13
C THR A 341 4.91 17.07 15.92
N LEU A 342 3.60 17.35 15.89
CA LEU A 342 2.96 18.07 14.78
C LEU A 342 3.42 19.52 14.66
N THR A 343 3.63 20.21 15.78
CA THR A 343 4.17 21.57 15.80
C THR A 343 5.61 21.59 15.28
N GLY A 344 6.40 20.57 15.64
CA GLY A 344 7.74 20.38 15.09
C GLY A 344 7.74 20.21 13.56
N LEU A 345 6.76 19.49 13.00
CA LEU A 345 6.63 19.31 11.54
C LEU A 345 6.39 20.63 10.78
N LEU A 346 5.74 21.63 11.38
CA LEU A 346 5.51 22.94 10.73
C LEU A 346 6.82 23.68 10.45
N THR A 347 7.86 23.43 11.25
CA THR A 347 9.12 24.16 11.21
C THR A 347 10.32 23.28 10.88
N THR A 348 10.18 21.96 10.82
CA THR A 348 11.33 21.07 10.63
C THR A 348 12.03 21.28 9.29
N GLU A 349 13.36 21.27 9.35
CA GLU A 349 14.24 21.13 8.18
C GLU A 349 14.78 19.70 8.01
N GLU A 350 14.56 18.83 8.99
CA GLU A 350 14.97 17.43 8.90
C GLU A 350 14.21 16.72 7.78
N VAL A 351 14.90 15.77 7.14
CA VAL A 351 14.36 14.92 6.08
C VAL A 351 14.79 13.49 6.31
N PRO A 352 14.02 12.50 5.80
CA PRO A 352 14.50 11.13 5.72
C PRO A 352 15.85 11.04 5.00
N GLU A 353 16.72 10.17 5.49
CA GLU A 353 18.08 9.98 4.97
C GLU A 353 18.09 9.41 3.54
N LEU A 354 17.16 8.50 3.23
CA LEU A 354 17.06 7.91 1.91
C LEU A 354 16.49 8.94 0.93
N PRO A 355 17.16 9.25 -0.20
CA PRO A 355 16.58 10.13 -1.19
C PRO A 355 15.38 9.47 -1.89
N ARG A 356 14.31 10.24 -2.10
CA ARG A 356 13.07 9.78 -2.74
C ARG A 356 13.29 9.21 -4.15
N ALA A 357 14.25 9.76 -4.89
CA ALA A 357 14.66 9.24 -6.20
C ALA A 357 15.29 7.83 -6.10
N ILE A 358 16.07 7.56 -5.05
CA ILE A 358 16.64 6.23 -4.81
C ILE A 358 15.56 5.25 -4.38
N TYR A 359 14.59 5.69 -3.58
CA TYR A 359 13.42 4.86 -3.24
C TYR A 359 12.61 4.48 -4.49
N ALA A 360 12.33 5.44 -5.38
CA ALA A 360 11.69 5.19 -6.66
C ALA A 360 12.53 4.26 -7.57
N GLU A 361 13.85 4.43 -7.60
CA GLU A 361 14.73 3.55 -8.38
C GLU A 361 14.75 2.12 -7.86
N ARG A 362 14.76 1.93 -6.53
CA ARG A 362 14.58 0.60 -5.93
C ARG A 362 13.27 0.00 -6.42
N ALA A 363 12.16 0.72 -6.27
CA ALA A 363 10.84 0.31 -6.74
C ALA A 363 10.83 -0.08 -8.23
N ARG A 364 11.56 0.65 -9.08
CA ARG A 364 11.71 0.39 -10.52
C ARG A 364 12.30 -0.99 -10.82
N ARG A 365 13.22 -1.47 -9.97
CA ARG A 365 13.87 -2.78 -10.13
C ARG A 365 12.88 -3.96 -10.06
N ASN A 366 11.67 -3.76 -9.53
CA ASN A 366 10.58 -4.74 -9.64
C ASN A 366 10.24 -5.07 -11.09
N PHE A 367 10.53 -4.17 -12.01
CA PHE A 367 10.19 -4.32 -13.41
C PHE A 367 11.43 -4.40 -14.29
N THR A 368 12.43 -3.55 -14.08
CA THR A 368 13.61 -3.46 -14.95
C THR A 368 14.60 -4.62 -14.77
N ALA A 369 14.62 -5.27 -13.60
CA ALA A 369 15.47 -6.42 -13.36
C ALA A 369 14.82 -7.76 -13.78
N ALA A 370 13.58 -7.73 -14.27
CA ALA A 370 12.90 -8.93 -14.75
C ALA A 370 13.59 -9.46 -16.02
N PRO A 371 13.74 -10.80 -16.20
CA PRO A 371 14.40 -11.38 -17.38
C PRO A 371 13.78 -11.02 -18.74
N TRP A 372 12.54 -10.52 -18.73
CA TRP A 372 11.78 -10.11 -19.92
C TRP A 372 11.56 -8.59 -19.98
N ALA A 373 12.28 -7.82 -19.17
CA ALA A 373 12.26 -6.36 -19.26
C ALA A 373 12.75 -5.89 -20.64
N ARG A 374 12.14 -4.82 -21.14
CA ARG A 374 12.62 -4.05 -22.28
C ARG A 374 13.74 -3.13 -21.76
N GLY A 375 14.84 -3.10 -22.51
CA GLY A 375 15.98 -2.22 -22.23
C GLY A 375 15.69 -0.76 -22.53
#